data_AF-A0A650CVQ6-F1
#
_entry.id   AF-A0A650CVQ6-F1
#
_cell.length_a   1.000
_cell.length_b   1.000
_cell.length_c   1.000
_cell.angle_alpha   90.00
_cell.angle_beta   90.00
_cell.angle_gamma   90.00
#
_symmetry.space_group_name_H-M   'P 1'
#
loop_
_entity.id
_entity.type
_entity.pdbx_description
1 polymer ?
#
loop_
_entity_poly.entity_id
_entity_poly.type
_entity_poly.pdbx_seq_one_letter_code
_entity_poly.pdbx_strand_id
1 'polypeptide(L)'
;MRRQTLVFFILFIIELLIFIGASALPVNQPELASKFQSERSSIVSLPYPLEALSIFTHNYEVALAEFIPALGVGIMGFSIGSTGYVLSAVSNAQGIPGWIPAIFLLTLPHSWLELPSYAFAASAGLFLLIDRNWKRFLYMIGFVGLELFFAASVEAGEIVLENVNAIYSYLFWIPAALLFYVLYEVYEYIMDVTEKPKVQY
;
A
#
# COMPACT_ATOMS: atom_id res chain seq x y z
N MET A 1 -22.34 -6.52 -4.72
CA MET A 1 -20.88 -6.50 -4.44
C MET A 1 -20.40 -7.92 -4.20
N ARG A 2 -19.32 -8.37 -4.87
CA ARG A 2 -18.76 -9.71 -4.67
C ARG A 2 -18.26 -9.82 -3.21
N ARG A 3 -18.32 -11.01 -2.59
CA ARG A 3 -17.95 -11.21 -1.17
C ARG A 3 -16.49 -10.79 -0.90
N GLN A 4 -15.62 -11.03 -1.88
CA GLN A 4 -14.22 -10.68 -1.93
C GLN A 4 -14.02 -9.17 -1.82
N THR A 5 -14.77 -8.41 -2.63
CA THR A 5 -14.74 -6.95 -2.64
C THR A 5 -15.19 -6.37 -1.30
N LEU A 6 -16.21 -6.95 -0.67
CA LEU A 6 -16.64 -6.51 0.67
C LEU A 6 -15.55 -6.69 1.72
N VAL A 7 -14.92 -7.87 1.76
CA VAL A 7 -13.86 -8.17 2.72
C VAL A 7 -12.63 -7.30 2.47
N PHE A 8 -12.26 -7.09 1.21
CA PHE A 8 -11.22 -6.13 0.84
C PHE A 8 -11.52 -4.74 1.44
N PHE A 9 -12.72 -4.19 1.23
CA PHE A 9 -13.07 -2.87 1.77
C PHE A 9 -13.03 -2.83 3.30
N ILE A 10 -13.45 -3.91 3.97
CA ILE A 10 -13.35 -4.02 5.44
C ILE A 10 -11.88 -3.99 5.87
N LEU A 11 -11.01 -4.78 5.24
CA LEU A 11 -9.59 -4.83 5.55
C LEU A 11 -8.90 -3.48 5.28
N PHE A 12 -9.23 -2.84 4.16
CA PHE A 12 -8.72 -1.51 3.82
C PHE A 12 -9.13 -0.44 4.84
N ILE A 13 -10.39 -0.46 5.32
CA ILE A 13 -10.81 0.46 6.39
C ILE A 13 -10.04 0.17 7.69
N ILE A 14 -9.85 -1.11 8.06
CA ILE A 14 -9.08 -1.50 9.24
C ILE A 14 -7.63 -1.02 9.11
N GLU A 15 -7.03 -1.20 7.95
CA GLU A 15 -5.68 -0.76 7.62
C GLU A 15 -5.52 0.76 7.81
N LEU A 16 -6.42 1.57 7.26
CA LEU A 16 -6.42 3.02 7.45
C LEU A 16 -6.53 3.43 8.93
N LEU A 17 -7.39 2.74 9.69
CA LEU A 17 -7.55 2.98 11.12
C LEU A 17 -6.29 2.62 11.91
N ILE A 18 -5.62 1.51 11.56
CA ILE A 18 -4.35 1.12 12.18
C ILE A 18 -3.26 2.13 11.84
N PHE A 19 -3.14 2.54 10.57
CA PHE A 19 -2.14 3.51 10.13
C PHE A 19 -2.27 4.82 10.92
N ILE A 20 -3.45 5.45 10.88
CA ILE A 20 -3.71 6.72 11.58
C ILE A 20 -3.57 6.53 13.09
N GLY A 21 -4.09 5.43 13.64
CA GLY A 21 -4.02 5.12 15.06
C GLY A 21 -2.57 4.98 15.56
N ALA A 22 -1.73 4.25 14.83
CA ALA A 22 -0.32 4.08 15.15
C ALA A 22 0.45 5.40 15.02
N SER A 23 0.20 6.17 13.96
CA SER A 23 0.82 7.49 13.76
C SER A 23 0.42 8.54 14.80
N ALA A 24 -0.74 8.40 15.43
CA ALA A 24 -1.21 9.30 16.47
C ALA A 24 -0.54 9.08 17.84
N LEU A 25 0.09 7.91 18.07
CA LEU A 25 0.79 7.62 19.32
C LEU A 25 2.06 8.48 19.42
N PRO A 26 2.36 9.17 20.52
CA PRO A 26 3.57 9.97 20.65
C PRO A 26 4.80 9.08 20.90
N VAL A 27 5.40 8.57 19.82
CA VAL A 27 6.60 7.75 19.84
C VAL A 27 7.85 8.63 19.95
N ASN A 28 8.56 8.53 21.06
CA ASN A 28 9.83 9.24 21.31
C ASN A 28 11.02 8.27 21.15
N GLN A 29 11.35 7.91 19.90
CA GLN A 29 12.47 7.03 19.57
C GLN A 29 13.40 7.67 18.53
N PRO A 30 14.35 8.53 18.95
CA PRO A 30 15.24 9.23 18.03
C PRO A 30 16.11 8.30 17.18
N GLU A 31 16.51 7.15 17.73
CA GLU A 31 17.30 6.14 17.01
C GLU A 31 16.52 5.56 15.83
N LEU A 32 15.23 5.27 16.02
CA LEU A 32 14.34 4.78 14.96
C LEU A 32 14.16 5.84 13.87
N ALA A 33 13.93 7.10 14.27
CA ALA A 33 13.81 8.22 13.33
C ALA A 33 15.11 8.42 12.52
N SER A 34 16.27 8.37 13.17
CA SER A 34 17.57 8.51 12.50
C SER A 34 17.84 7.36 11.54
N LYS A 35 17.49 6.13 11.92
CA LYS A 35 17.64 4.95 11.05
C LYS A 35 16.78 5.11 9.80
N PHE A 36 15.49 5.43 9.97
CA PHE A 36 14.58 5.66 8.85
C PHE A 36 15.06 6.79 7.95
N GLN A 37 15.51 7.91 8.51
CA GLN A 37 16.01 9.03 7.69
C GLN A 37 17.26 8.65 6.91
N SER A 38 18.14 7.79 7.46
CA SER A 38 19.31 7.28 6.73
C SER A 38 18.91 6.37 5.57
N GLU A 39 17.95 5.47 5.79
CA GLU A 39 17.41 4.57 4.76
C GLU A 39 16.65 5.34 3.68
N ARG A 40 15.80 6.29 4.07
CA ARG A 40 15.10 7.17 3.12
C ARG A 40 16.09 7.98 2.28
N SER A 41 17.10 8.58 2.92
CA SER A 41 18.11 9.39 2.21
C SER A 41 18.90 8.60 1.17
N SER A 42 19.18 7.31 1.42
CA SER A 42 19.86 6.47 0.43
C SER A 42 18.98 6.16 -0.78
N ILE A 43 17.66 6.04 -0.57
CA ILE A 43 16.67 5.77 -1.63
C ILE A 43 16.41 7.03 -2.47
N VAL A 44 16.08 8.17 -1.83
CA VAL A 44 15.73 9.42 -2.55
C VAL A 44 16.91 10.09 -3.26
N SER A 45 18.12 9.57 -3.07
CA SER A 45 19.32 10.00 -3.78
C SER A 45 19.53 9.27 -5.12
N LEU A 46 18.72 8.24 -5.39
CA LEU A 46 18.81 7.44 -6.60
C LEU A 46 18.17 8.17 -7.79
N PRO A 47 18.58 7.84 -9.03
CA PRO A 47 17.82 8.21 -10.22
C PRO A 47 16.40 7.64 -10.16
N TYR A 48 15.41 8.39 -10.66
CA TYR A 48 13.98 8.05 -10.62
C TYR A 48 13.65 6.55 -10.88
N PRO A 49 14.16 5.87 -11.93
CA PRO A 49 13.83 4.47 -12.14
C PRO A 49 14.33 3.53 -11.03
N LEU A 50 15.49 3.84 -10.44
CA LEU A 50 16.07 3.05 -9.35
C LEU A 50 15.40 3.37 -8.01
N GLU A 51 14.98 4.61 -7.80
CA GLU A 51 14.15 5.01 -6.65
C GLU A 51 12.82 4.26 -6.68
N ALA A 52 12.08 4.33 -7.80
CA ALA A 52 10.82 3.61 -7.98
C ALA A 52 10.97 2.09 -7.81
N LEU A 53 12.02 1.48 -8.37
CA LEU A 53 12.27 0.05 -8.19
C LEU A 53 12.58 -0.32 -6.73
N SER A 54 13.26 0.55 -5.99
CA SER A 54 13.60 0.31 -4.58
C SER A 54 12.34 0.36 -3.71
N ILE A 55 11.50 1.39 -3.91
CA ILE A 55 10.19 1.52 -3.24
C ILE A 55 9.30 0.33 -3.58
N PHE A 56 9.18 -0.01 -4.87
CA PHE A 56 8.39 -1.15 -5.33
C PHE A 56 8.83 -2.46 -4.66
N THR A 57 10.13 -2.74 -4.67
CA THR A 57 10.65 -4.01 -4.14
C THR A 57 10.35 -4.12 -2.65
N HIS A 58 10.55 -3.05 -1.89
CA HIS A 58 10.25 -3.02 -0.46
C HIS A 58 8.77 -3.32 -0.18
N ASN A 59 7.87 -2.57 -0.82
CA ASN A 59 6.42 -2.72 -0.59
C ASN A 59 5.90 -4.06 -1.11
N TYR A 60 6.44 -4.56 -2.22
CA TYR A 60 6.04 -5.84 -2.77
C TYR A 60 6.53 -7.01 -1.91
N GLU A 61 7.72 -6.94 -1.31
CA GLU A 61 8.17 -7.93 -0.33
C GLU A 61 7.24 -8.00 0.89
N VAL A 62 6.80 -6.85 1.39
CA VAL A 62 5.80 -6.76 2.48
C VAL A 62 4.48 -7.39 2.04
N ALA A 63 3.94 -6.99 0.90
CA ALA A 63 2.67 -7.51 0.39
C ALA A 63 2.71 -9.04 0.12
N LEU A 64 3.85 -9.57 -0.35
CA LEU A 64 4.03 -11.01 -0.54
C LEU A 64 3.88 -11.80 0.78
N ALA A 65 4.33 -11.24 1.91
CA ALA A 65 4.10 -11.84 3.22
C ALA A 65 2.62 -11.80 3.62
N GLU A 66 1.88 -10.78 3.19
CA GLU A 66 0.45 -10.62 3.47
C GLU A 66 -0.44 -11.57 2.65
N PHE A 67 0.08 -12.15 1.56
CA PHE A 67 -0.60 -13.24 0.85
C PHE A 67 -0.63 -14.56 1.63
N ILE A 68 0.16 -14.71 2.72
CA ILE A 68 0.22 -15.97 3.48
C ILE A 68 -1.17 -16.29 4.05
N PRO A 69 -1.80 -17.41 3.67
CA PRO A 69 -3.12 -17.77 4.16
C PRO A 69 -3.16 -17.87 5.68
N ALA A 70 -4.26 -17.44 6.29
CA ALA A 70 -4.50 -17.33 7.74
C ALA A 70 -3.66 -16.26 8.47
N LEU A 71 -2.39 -16.04 8.09
CA LEU A 71 -1.51 -15.09 8.77
C LEU A 71 -1.54 -13.69 8.14
N GLY A 72 -1.89 -13.59 6.86
CA GLY A 72 -1.80 -12.37 6.06
C GLY A 72 -2.47 -11.15 6.67
N VAL A 73 -3.67 -11.30 7.24
CA VAL A 73 -4.39 -10.21 7.92
C VAL A 73 -3.62 -9.68 9.13
N GLY A 74 -2.98 -10.58 9.89
CA GLY A 74 -2.15 -10.20 11.04
C GLY A 74 -0.85 -9.52 10.61
N ILE A 75 -0.24 -10.01 9.53
CA ILE A 75 0.96 -9.41 8.93
C ILE A 75 0.65 -8.01 8.42
N MET A 76 -0.47 -7.83 7.70
CA MET A 76 -0.96 -6.53 7.23
C MET A 76 -1.17 -5.54 8.38
N GLY A 77 -1.81 -5.97 9.47
CA GLY A 77 -1.97 -5.13 10.64
C GLY A 77 -0.64 -4.73 11.30
N PHE A 78 0.33 -5.65 11.30
CA PHE A 78 1.67 -5.39 11.84
C PHE A 78 2.50 -4.46 10.95
N SER A 79 2.53 -4.70 9.64
CA SER A 79 3.27 -3.91 8.65
C SER A 79 2.78 -2.47 8.67
N ILE A 80 1.47 -2.24 8.50
CA ILE A 80 0.91 -0.88 8.48
C ILE A 80 1.01 -0.17 9.83
N GLY A 81 0.87 -0.93 10.93
CA GLY A 81 1.08 -0.41 12.28
C GLY A 81 2.53 0.02 12.51
N SER A 82 3.49 -0.76 12.00
CA SER A 82 4.92 -0.41 12.05
C SER A 82 5.23 0.83 11.21
N THR A 83 4.66 0.96 10.00
CA THR A 83 4.79 2.15 9.17
C THR A 83 4.26 3.39 9.89
N GLY A 84 3.07 3.31 10.49
CA GLY A 84 2.51 4.41 11.27
C GLY A 84 3.36 4.76 12.50
N TYR A 85 3.92 3.75 13.17
CA TYR A 85 4.82 3.92 14.32
C TYR A 85 6.13 4.64 13.95
N VAL A 86 6.76 4.24 12.84
CA VAL A 86 7.97 4.89 12.30
C VAL A 86 7.67 6.33 11.91
N LEU A 87 6.55 6.58 11.23
CA LEU A 87 6.12 7.92 10.86
C LEU A 87 5.97 8.81 12.09
N SER A 88 5.37 8.27 13.17
CA SER A 88 5.27 9.00 14.44
C SER A 88 6.64 9.35 15.03
N ALA A 89 7.57 8.39 15.06
CA ALA A 89 8.92 8.62 15.58
C ALA A 89 9.65 9.74 14.83
N VAL A 90 9.57 9.72 13.49
CA VAL A 90 10.16 10.75 12.62
C VAL A 90 9.51 12.11 12.84
N SER A 91 8.18 12.17 12.90
CA SER A 91 7.43 13.42 13.04
C SER A 91 7.66 14.06 14.40
N ASN A 92 7.66 13.27 15.48
CA ASN A 92 7.90 13.77 16.84
C ASN A 92 9.32 14.32 17.00
N ALA A 93 10.31 13.74 16.31
CA ALA A 93 11.67 14.29 16.29
C ALA A 93 11.74 15.71 15.68
N GLN A 94 10.75 16.08 14.87
CA GLN A 94 10.58 17.41 14.28
C GLN A 94 9.59 18.29 15.06
N GLY A 95 9.06 17.82 16.19
CA GLY A 95 8.05 18.52 16.99
C GLY A 95 6.65 18.53 16.37
N ILE A 96 6.38 17.63 15.41
CA ILE A 96 5.10 17.53 14.70
C ILE A 96 4.37 16.26 15.15
N PRO A 97 3.10 16.34 15.60
CA PRO A 97 2.30 15.15 15.88
C PRO A 97 2.18 14.24 14.65
N GLY A 98 2.50 12.94 14.78
CA GLY A 98 2.59 12.01 13.65
C GLY A 98 1.30 11.81 12.84
N TRP A 99 0.11 12.08 13.42
CA TRP A 99 -1.15 12.02 12.68
C TRP A 99 -1.26 13.10 11.59
N ILE A 100 -0.56 14.24 11.73
CA ILE A 100 -0.57 15.32 10.73
C ILE A 100 0.06 14.85 9.40
N PRO A 101 1.32 14.39 9.36
CA PRO A 101 1.90 13.89 8.13
C PRO A 101 1.22 12.60 7.66
N ALA A 102 0.64 11.79 8.55
CA ALA A 102 -0.17 10.63 8.14
C ALA A 102 -1.37 11.07 7.28
N ILE A 103 -2.12 12.10 7.71
CA ILE A 103 -3.21 12.65 6.91
C ILE A 103 -2.68 13.26 5.61
N PHE A 104 -1.55 13.97 5.64
CA PHE A 104 -0.97 14.54 4.42
C PHE A 104 -0.59 13.46 3.39
N LEU A 105 0.04 12.36 3.82
CA LEU A 105 0.33 11.22 2.96
C LEU A 105 -0.95 10.65 2.33
N LEU A 106 -2.02 10.49 3.13
CA LEU A 106 -3.33 10.05 2.63
C LEU A 106 -4.01 11.04 1.67
N THR A 107 -3.49 12.25 1.45
CA THR A 107 -3.97 13.15 0.39
C THR A 107 -3.21 12.99 -0.93
N LEU A 108 -2.12 12.23 -0.94
CA LEU A 108 -1.29 11.97 -2.10
C LEU A 108 -1.72 10.68 -2.81
N PRO A 109 -1.66 10.63 -4.16
CA PRO A 109 -2.19 9.51 -4.91
C PRO A 109 -1.41 8.20 -4.73
N HIS A 110 -0.09 8.22 -4.43
CA HIS A 110 0.64 6.97 -4.17
C HIS A 110 0.00 6.15 -3.03
N SER A 111 -0.46 6.80 -1.96
CA SER A 111 -1.09 6.12 -0.80
C SER A 111 -2.37 5.39 -1.19
N TRP A 112 -3.12 5.90 -2.18
CA TRP A 112 -4.35 5.29 -2.68
C TRP A 112 -4.12 4.19 -3.72
N LEU A 113 -2.88 4.02 -4.19
CA LEU A 113 -2.45 2.86 -4.96
C LEU A 113 -1.80 1.82 -4.03
N GLU A 114 -0.98 2.26 -3.09
CA GLU A 114 -0.22 1.37 -2.20
C GLU A 114 -1.11 0.67 -1.18
N LEU A 115 -1.85 1.41 -0.35
CA LEU A 115 -2.57 0.83 0.78
C LEU A 115 -3.62 -0.22 0.33
N PRO A 116 -4.44 0.02 -0.71
CA PRO A 116 -5.33 -1.01 -1.22
C PRO A 116 -4.63 -2.32 -1.62
N SER A 117 -3.37 -2.25 -2.06
CA SER A 117 -2.57 -3.43 -2.43
C SER A 117 -2.42 -4.41 -1.27
N TYR A 118 -2.18 -3.90 -0.06
CA TYR A 118 -2.02 -4.68 1.16
C TYR A 118 -3.35 -5.36 1.57
N ALA A 119 -4.45 -4.60 1.52
CA ALA A 119 -5.79 -5.16 1.73
C ALA A 119 -6.16 -6.23 0.69
N PHE A 120 -5.77 -6.06 -0.59
CA PHE A 120 -5.96 -7.07 -1.63
C PHE A 120 -5.13 -8.33 -1.36
N ALA A 121 -3.87 -8.19 -0.96
CA ALA A 121 -2.99 -9.30 -0.62
C ALA A 121 -3.56 -10.14 0.53
N ALA A 122 -3.90 -9.50 1.64
CA ALA A 122 -4.49 -10.15 2.81
C ALA A 122 -5.85 -10.80 2.49
N SER A 123 -6.70 -10.12 1.72
CA SER A 123 -7.98 -10.68 1.25
C SER A 123 -7.77 -11.92 0.37
N ALA A 124 -6.85 -11.87 -0.59
CA ALA A 124 -6.56 -13.00 -1.46
C ALA A 124 -6.08 -14.23 -0.67
N GLY A 125 -5.19 -14.03 0.31
CA GLY A 125 -4.75 -15.08 1.23
C GLY A 125 -5.89 -15.71 2.04
N LEU A 126 -6.80 -14.89 2.56
CA LEU A 126 -7.99 -15.38 3.26
C LEU A 126 -8.92 -16.20 2.35
N PHE A 127 -9.19 -15.68 1.15
CA PHE A 127 -10.10 -16.33 0.20
C PHE A 127 -9.50 -17.58 -0.46
N LEU A 128 -8.19 -17.75 -0.45
CA LEU A 128 -7.57 -19.02 -0.82
C LEU A 128 -8.00 -20.15 0.13
N LEU A 129 -8.16 -19.87 1.44
CA LEU A 129 -8.66 -20.87 2.40
C LEU A 129 -10.12 -21.24 2.17
N ILE A 130 -10.94 -20.26 1.81
CA ILE A 130 -12.39 -20.42 1.68
C ILE A 130 -12.76 -21.07 0.36
N ASP A 131 -12.28 -20.51 -0.76
CA ASP A 131 -12.71 -20.93 -2.09
C ASP A 131 -11.74 -21.93 -2.75
N ARG A 132 -10.53 -22.09 -2.19
CA ARG A 132 -9.44 -22.92 -2.75
C ARG A 132 -9.12 -22.60 -4.21
N ASN A 133 -9.32 -21.35 -4.60
CA ASN A 133 -9.13 -20.88 -5.97
C ASN A 133 -7.68 -20.40 -6.16
N TRP A 134 -6.77 -21.36 -6.39
CA TRP A 134 -5.36 -21.08 -6.66
C TRP A 134 -5.13 -20.24 -7.91
N LYS A 135 -5.97 -20.39 -8.93
CA LYS A 135 -5.89 -19.56 -10.14
C LYS A 135 -6.05 -18.09 -9.74
N ARG A 136 -7.18 -17.73 -9.11
CA ARG A 136 -7.42 -16.35 -8.64
C ARG A 136 -6.30 -15.86 -7.73
N PHE A 137 -5.86 -16.68 -6.78
CA PHE A 137 -4.77 -16.31 -5.87
C PHE A 137 -3.50 -15.91 -6.62
N LEU A 138 -3.05 -16.70 -7.61
CA LEU A 138 -1.87 -16.37 -8.42
C LEU A 138 -2.06 -15.12 -9.28
N TYR A 139 -3.26 -14.91 -9.85
CA TYR A 139 -3.56 -13.67 -10.57
C TYR A 139 -3.53 -12.45 -9.63
N MET A 140 -4.01 -12.59 -8.39
CA MET A 140 -3.99 -11.51 -7.41
C MET A 140 -2.56 -11.13 -6.99
N ILE A 141 -1.62 -12.08 -6.92
CA ILE A 141 -0.19 -11.76 -6.70
C ILE A 141 0.32 -10.84 -7.82
N GLY A 142 0.05 -11.17 -9.07
CA GLY A 142 0.43 -10.34 -10.21
C GLY A 142 -0.28 -8.98 -10.23
N PHE A 143 -1.56 -8.93 -9.85
CA PHE A 143 -2.33 -7.70 -9.72
C PHE A 143 -1.74 -6.75 -8.68
N VAL A 144 -1.48 -7.25 -7.47
CA VAL A 144 -0.85 -6.47 -6.39
C VAL A 144 0.55 -6.00 -6.78
N GLY A 145 1.32 -6.84 -7.49
CA GLY A 145 2.61 -6.42 -8.03
C GLY A 145 2.49 -5.27 -9.04
N LEU A 146 1.49 -5.30 -9.92
CA LEU A 146 1.22 -4.21 -10.86
C LEU A 146 0.78 -2.93 -10.12
N GLU A 147 -0.11 -3.06 -9.15
CA GLU A 147 -0.62 -1.96 -8.34
C GLU A 147 0.50 -1.26 -7.57
N LEU A 148 1.37 -2.02 -6.89
CA LEU A 148 2.52 -1.50 -6.16
C LEU A 148 3.60 -0.92 -7.08
N PHE A 149 3.78 -1.45 -8.29
CA PHE A 149 4.70 -0.86 -9.25
C PHE A 149 4.22 0.53 -9.70
N PHE A 150 2.91 0.69 -9.90
CA PHE A 150 2.29 1.98 -10.17
C PHE A 150 2.37 2.92 -8.97
N ALA A 151 2.09 2.43 -7.76
CA ALA A 151 2.24 3.21 -6.53
C ALA A 151 3.66 3.76 -6.39
N ALA A 152 4.69 2.91 -6.52
CA ALA A 152 6.08 3.29 -6.39
C ALA A 152 6.56 4.25 -7.49
N SER A 153 6.07 4.08 -8.72
CA SER A 153 6.35 5.01 -9.82
C SER A 153 5.74 6.39 -9.55
N VAL A 154 4.52 6.43 -9.01
CA VAL A 154 3.85 7.67 -8.62
C VAL A 154 4.58 8.32 -7.44
N GLU A 155 4.93 7.56 -6.40
CA GLU A 155 5.65 8.06 -5.21
C GLU A 155 7.01 8.66 -5.56
N ALA A 156 7.83 7.94 -6.34
CA ALA A 156 9.13 8.46 -6.78
C ALA A 156 8.98 9.77 -7.57
N GLY A 157 7.89 9.89 -8.35
CA GLY A 157 7.56 11.10 -9.07
C GLY A 157 7.15 12.24 -8.15
N GLU A 158 6.33 11.94 -7.14
CA GLU A 158 5.91 12.88 -6.11
C GLU A 158 7.10 13.41 -5.30
N ILE A 159 8.07 12.55 -4.95
CA ILE A 159 9.31 12.93 -4.24
C ILE A 159 10.17 13.86 -5.10
N VAL A 160 10.33 13.56 -6.38
CA VAL A 160 11.06 14.43 -7.32
C VAL A 160 10.42 15.82 -7.38
N LEU A 161 9.08 15.91 -7.42
CA LEU A 161 8.38 17.18 -7.44
C LEU A 161 8.36 17.88 -6.08
N GLU A 162 8.31 17.15 -4.98
CA GLU A 162 8.37 17.67 -3.61
C GLU A 162 9.64 18.52 -3.40
N ASN A 163 10.77 18.04 -3.94
CA ASN A 163 12.06 18.75 -3.90
C ASN A 163 12.04 20.11 -4.65
N VAL A 164 11.09 20.32 -5.56
CA VAL A 164 10.87 21.60 -6.24
C VAL A 164 9.81 22.42 -5.48
N ASN A 165 8.66 21.81 -5.21
CA ASN A 165 7.57 22.37 -4.43
C ASN A 165 6.60 21.24 -4.01
N ALA A 166 6.34 21.10 -2.70
CA ALA A 166 5.43 20.09 -2.16
C ALA A 166 4.01 20.09 -2.78
N ILE A 167 3.53 21.23 -3.27
CA ILE A 167 2.20 21.32 -3.93
C ILE A 167 2.21 20.60 -5.30
N TYR A 168 3.37 20.49 -5.95
CA TYR A 168 3.46 19.86 -7.27
C TYR A 168 3.27 18.34 -7.22
N SER A 169 3.50 17.69 -6.07
CA SER A 169 3.20 16.27 -5.87
C SER A 169 1.72 15.96 -6.15
N TYR A 170 0.80 16.91 -5.92
CA TYR A 170 -0.63 16.74 -6.23
C TYR A 170 -0.94 16.65 -7.74
N LEU A 171 -0.02 17.05 -8.63
CA LEU A 171 -0.20 16.87 -10.07
C LEU A 171 -0.26 15.39 -10.47
N PHE A 172 0.29 14.49 -9.64
CA PHE A 172 0.23 13.06 -9.87
C PHE A 172 -1.17 12.45 -9.73
N TRP A 173 -2.17 13.20 -9.22
CA TRP A 173 -3.56 12.75 -9.26
C TRP A 173 -4.07 12.54 -10.70
N ILE A 174 -3.53 13.30 -11.67
CA ILE A 174 -3.89 13.19 -13.08
C ILE A 174 -3.50 11.80 -13.64
N PRO A 175 -2.21 11.38 -13.62
CA PRO A 175 -1.84 10.04 -14.05
C PRO A 175 -2.45 8.95 -13.14
N ALA A 176 -2.54 9.15 -11.82
CA ALA A 176 -3.13 8.16 -10.92
C ALA A 176 -4.60 7.83 -11.26
N ALA A 177 -5.40 8.82 -11.67
CA ALA A 177 -6.78 8.59 -12.11
C ALA A 177 -6.87 7.60 -13.30
N LEU A 178 -5.93 7.69 -14.25
CA LEU A 178 -5.85 6.74 -15.36
C LEU A 178 -5.42 5.35 -14.87
N LEU A 179 -4.49 5.28 -13.93
CA LEU A 179 -4.02 4.02 -13.35
C LEU A 179 -5.14 3.32 -12.57
N PHE A 180 -5.96 4.05 -11.81
CA PHE A 180 -7.13 3.47 -11.12
C PHE A 180 -8.10 2.82 -12.09
N TYR A 181 -8.37 3.46 -13.24
CA TYR A 181 -9.21 2.85 -14.27
C TYR A 181 -8.59 1.56 -14.83
N VAL A 182 -7.30 1.57 -15.16
CA VAL A 182 -6.60 0.38 -15.64
C VAL A 182 -6.64 -0.74 -14.61
N LEU A 183 -6.35 -0.46 -13.34
CA LEU A 183 -6.38 -1.44 -12.26
C LEU A 183 -7.78 -2.00 -12.05
N TYR A 184 -8.82 -1.16 -12.10
CA TYR A 184 -10.21 -1.60 -12.02
C TYR A 184 -10.55 -2.61 -13.14
N GLU A 185 -10.21 -2.29 -14.39
CA GLU A 185 -10.46 -3.18 -15.53
C GLU A 185 -9.70 -4.51 -15.40
N VAL A 186 -8.43 -4.46 -14.96
CA VAL A 186 -7.63 -5.67 -14.72
C VAL A 186 -8.24 -6.51 -13.59
N TYR A 187 -8.69 -5.89 -12.51
CA TYR A 187 -9.35 -6.57 -11.41
C TYR A 187 -10.64 -7.26 -11.87
N GLU A 188 -11.53 -6.55 -12.55
CA GLU A 188 -12.79 -7.14 -13.05
C GLU A 188 -12.51 -8.29 -14.02
N TYR A 189 -11.54 -8.13 -14.92
CA TYR A 189 -11.10 -9.21 -15.79
C TYR A 189 -10.64 -10.45 -15.01
N ILE A 190 -9.79 -10.28 -13.99
CA ILE A 190 -9.32 -11.39 -13.15
C ILE A 190 -10.50 -12.08 -12.47
N MET A 191 -11.44 -11.32 -11.93
CA MET A 191 -12.60 -11.88 -11.25
C MET A 191 -13.46 -12.69 -12.22
N ASP A 192 -13.70 -12.20 -13.43
CA ASP A 192 -14.51 -12.87 -14.44
C ASP A 192 -13.87 -14.17 -14.98
N VAL A 193 -12.56 -14.18 -15.20
CA VAL A 193 -11.87 -15.38 -15.74
C VAL A 193 -11.52 -16.42 -14.67
N THR A 194 -11.73 -16.12 -13.39
CA THR A 194 -11.39 -17.02 -12.27
C THR A 194 -12.57 -17.43 -11.42
N GLU A 195 -13.69 -16.71 -11.43
CA GLU A 195 -14.92 -17.17 -10.80
C GLU A 195 -15.52 -18.36 -11.56
N LYS A 196 -15.89 -19.42 -10.83
CA LYS A 196 -16.52 -20.60 -11.43
C LYS A 196 -17.90 -20.20 -11.94
N PRO A 197 -18.35 -20.71 -13.11
CA PRO A 197 -19.73 -20.52 -13.53
C PRO A 197 -20.66 -21.03 -12.43
N LYS A 198 -21.68 -20.24 -12.06
CA LYS A 198 -22.73 -20.69 -11.16
C LYS A 198 -23.39 -21.89 -11.83
N VAL A 199 -23.17 -23.09 -11.29
CA VAL A 199 -23.96 -24.26 -11.68
C VAL A 199 -25.39 -23.94 -11.27
N GLN A 200 -26.23 -23.60 -12.24
CA GLN A 200 -27.67 -23.50 -12.02
C GLN A 200 -28.17 -24.94 -11.84
N TYR A 201 -28.54 -25.28 -10.61
CA TYR A 201 -29.32 -26.48 -10.30
C TYR A 201 -30.80 -26.19 -10.47
#